data_AF-A0A151S3G5-F1
#
_entry.id   AF-A0A151S3G5-F1
#
_cell.length_a   1.000
_cell.length_b   1.000
_cell.length_c   1.000
_cell.angle_alpha   90.00
_cell.angle_beta   90.00
_cell.angle_gamma   90.00
#
_symmetry.space_group_name_H-M   'P 1'
#
loop_
_entity.id
_entity.type
_entity.pdbx_description
1 polymer ?
#
loop_
_entity_poly.entity_id
_entity_poly.type
_entity_poly.pdbx_seq_one_letter_code
_entity_poly.pdbx_strand_id
1 'polypeptide(L)' 'MLQDQSPDRDYLHKHYDVIRRVKRMLAQDWVVYVTYIPREINSVAHTLAS' A
#
# COMPACT_ATOMS: atom_id res chain seq x y z
N MET A 1 2.27 -29.49 -13.32
CA MET A 1 1.87 -28.09 -13.54
C MET A 1 2.66 -27.24 -12.55
N LEU A 2 3.74 -26.59 -13.02
CA LEU A 2 4.49 -25.66 -12.18
C LEU A 2 3.53 -24.52 -11.83
N GLN A 3 3.19 -24.41 -10.55
CA GLN A 3 2.52 -23.23 -10.05
C GLN A 3 3.48 -22.07 -10.32
N ASP A 4 3.05 -21.17 -11.20
CA ASP A 4 3.71 -19.91 -11.50
C ASP A 4 3.67 -19.04 -10.23
N GLN A 5 4.53 -19.38 -9.28
CA GLN A 5 4.72 -18.64 -8.04
C GLN A 5 5.63 -17.45 -8.37
N SER A 6 5.06 -16.53 -9.16
CA SER A 6 5.69 -15.25 -9.42
C SER A 6 5.81 -14.50 -8.08
N PRO A 7 6.98 -13.92 -7.76
CA PRO A 7 7.21 -13.23 -6.50
C PRO A 7 6.19 -12.10 -6.28
N ASP A 8 5.72 -11.51 -7.37
CA ASP A 8 4.70 -10.46 -7.39
C ASP A 8 3.35 -10.90 -6.78
N ARG A 9 2.96 -12.17 -6.97
CA ARG A 9 1.75 -12.74 -6.34
C ARG A 9 1.92 -12.96 -4.83
N ASP A 10 3.10 -13.38 -4.40
CA ASP A 10 3.40 -13.56 -2.97
C ASP A 10 3.47 -12.22 -2.21
N TYR A 11 4.04 -11.18 -2.83
CA TYR A 11 4.02 -9.81 -2.30
C TYR A 11 2.60 -9.28 -2.14
N LEU A 12 1.74 -9.53 -3.13
CA LEU A 12 0.33 -9.12 -3.08
C LEU A 12 -0.43 -9.86 -1.97
N HIS A 13 -0.12 -11.14 -1.73
CA HIS A 13 -0.75 -11.93 -0.67
C HIS A 13 -0.39 -11.40 0.73
N LYS A 14 0.88 -11.05 0.98
CA LYS A 14 1.34 -10.52 2.27
C LYS A 14 0.65 -9.22 2.68
N HIS A 15 0.32 -8.37 1.71
CA HIS A 15 -0.30 -7.06 1.96
C HIS A 15 -1.78 -7.00 1.62
N TYR A 16 -2.40 -8.16 1.33
CA TYR A 16 -3.77 -8.27 0.85
C TYR A 16 -4.78 -7.56 1.77
N ASP A 17 -4.66 -7.75 3.08
CA ASP A 17 -5.60 -7.18 4.05
C ASP A 17 -5.53 -5.65 4.10
N VAL A 18 -4.32 -5.09 4.03
CA VAL A 18 -4.10 -3.64 4.02
C VAL A 18 -4.67 -3.04 2.74
N ILE A 19 -4.37 -3.63 1.58
CA ILE A 19 -4.89 -3.21 0.28
C ILE A 19 -6.42 -3.25 0.28
N ARG A 20 -7.01 -4.33 0.81
CA ARG A 20 -8.46 -4.51 0.89
C ARG A 20 -9.12 -3.46 1.77
N ARG A 21 -8.53 -3.10 2.91
CA ARG A 21 -9.05 -2.04 3.79
C ARG A 21 -8.99 -0.67 3.12
N VAL A 22 -7.87 -0.32 2.49
CA VAL A 22 -7.74 0.95 1.75
C VAL A 22 -8.77 1.04 0.63
N LYS A 23 -8.97 -0.04 -0.16
CA LYS A 23 -10.01 -0.09 -1.20
C LYS A 23 -11.43 0.12 -0.65
N ARG A 24 -11.73 -0.42 0.54
CA ARG A 24 -13.03 -0.20 1.19
C ARG A 24 -13.24 1.25 1.63
N MET A 25 -12.19 1.92 2.10
CA MET A 25 -12.26 3.33 2.48
C MET A 25 -12.52 4.22 1.26
N LEU A 26 -11.90 3.92 0.12
CA LEU A 26 -12.17 4.62 -1.14
C LEU A 26 -13.61 4.44 -1.64
N ALA A 27 -14.21 3.27 -1.40
CA ALA A 27 -15.60 2.99 -1.79
C ALA A 27 -16.65 3.76 -0.96
N GLN A 28 -16.24 4.51 0.07
CA GLN A 28 -17.14 5.34 0.89
C GLN A 28 -17.28 6.79 0.36
N ASP A 29 -17.07 7.01 -0.94
CA ASP A 29 -17.08 8.33 -1.62
C ASP A 29 -15.99 9.32 -1.16
N TRP A 30 -14.84 8.81 -0.70
CA TRP A 30 -13.71 9.66 -0.36
C TRP A 30 -12.92 10.00 -1.63
N VAL A 31 -12.85 11.28 -1.97
CA VAL A 31 -11.95 11.76 -3.02
C VAL A 31 -10.54 11.81 -2.44
N VAL A 32 -9.70 10.84 -2.80
CA VAL A 32 -8.32 10.73 -2.30
C VAL A 32 -7.34 10.96 -3.43
N TYR A 33 -6.38 11.86 -3.21
CA TYR A 33 -5.23 12.08 -4.09
C TYR A 33 -3.99 11.45 -3.46
N VAL A 34 -3.33 10.58 -4.21
CA VAL A 34 -2.08 9.94 -3.79
C VAL A 34 -0.96 10.50 -4.63
N THR A 35 0.05 11.08 -3.96
CA THR A 35 1.26 11.55 -4.62
C THR A 35 2.49 11.02 -3.89
N TYR A 36 3.56 10.81 -4.65
CA TYR A 36 4.85 10.42 -4.09
C TYR A 36 5.55 11.66 -3.53
N ILE A 37 6.01 11.58 -2.29
CA ILE A 37 6.78 12.62 -1.62
C ILE A 37 8.10 12.00 -1.12
N PRO A 38 9.28 12.55 -1.49
CA PRO A 38 10.57 12.08 -0.98
C PRO A 38 10.65 12.08 0.54
N ARG A 39 11.42 11.14 1.11
CA ARG A 39 11.55 10.94 2.57
C ARG A 39 12.07 12.19 3.27
N GLU A 40 12.97 12.92 2.63
CA GLU A 40 13.56 14.16 3.14
C GLU A 40 12.48 15.21 3.40
N ILE A 41 11.49 15.27 2.50
CA ILE A 41 10.33 16.17 2.62
C ILE A 41 9.32 15.60 3.62
N ASN A 42 9.08 14.29 3.60
CA ASN A 42 8.19 13.61 4.55
C ASN A 42 8.92 13.15 5.83
N SER A 43 9.89 13.92 6.28
CA SER A 43 10.83 13.53 7.35
C SER A 43 10.13 13.32 8.69
N VAL A 44 9.16 14.17 9.03
CA VAL A 44 8.39 14.05 10.27
C VAL A 44 7.63 12.73 10.33
N ALA A 45 6.91 12.37 9.26
CA ALA A 45 6.18 11.10 9.23
C ALA A 45 7.14 9.90 9.31
N HIS A 46 8.31 10.03 8.69
CA HIS A 46 9.35 9.02 8.80
C HIS A 46 9.88 8.85 10.23
N THR A 47 10.15 9.96 10.94
CA THR A 47 10.56 9.93 12.35
C THR A 47 9.50 9.31 13.25
N LEU A 48 8.21 9.60 13.01
CA LEU A 48 7.12 9.02 13.80
C LEU A 48 6.92 7.52 13.57
N ALA A 49 7.32 7.01 12.41
CA ALA A 49 7.22 5.59 12.07
C ALA A 49 8.45 4.76 12.49
N SER A 50 9.51 5.42 12.97
CA SER A 50 10.77 4.80 13.42
C SER A 50 10.72 4.50 14.92
#